data_AF-A0A2S2R0C0-F1
#
_entry.id   AF-A0A2S2R0C0-F1
#
_cell.length_a   1.000
_cell.length_b   1.000
_cell.length_c   1.000
_cell.angle_alpha   90.00
_cell.angle_beta   90.00
_cell.angle_gamma   90.00
#
_symmetry.space_group_name_H-M   'P 1'
#
loop_
_entity.id
_entity.type
_entity.pdbx_description
1 polymer ?
#
loop_
_entity_poly.entity_id
_entity_poly.type
_entity_poly.pdbx_seq_one_letter_code
_entity_poly.pdbx_strand_id
1 'polypeptide(L)'
;MAFNFTACTYIVAMITDAFLLFFSVFHVIAFDELKNDCKNPIDQCNSLNPLVIPEYMLHFFSNLLFLIGGQWLSLAINVPLMAYHITKYRNRPAMSGFGLYDPTSIMNADKLNKYQREGWIKLAFYLFSFFYYLYGMIRALIGDH
;
A
#
# COMPACT_ATOMS: atom_id res chain seq x y z
N MET A 1 -27.30 18.65 10.24
CA MET A 1 -26.13 18.86 9.38
C MET A 1 -25.63 17.49 8.91
N ALA A 2 -26.24 16.95 7.84
CA ALA A 2 -26.21 15.52 7.50
C ALA A 2 -24.95 15.05 6.73
N PHE A 3 -23.81 15.71 6.91
CA PHE A 3 -22.55 15.29 6.31
C PHE A 3 -21.44 15.52 7.33
N ASN A 4 -21.29 14.58 8.28
CA ASN A 4 -20.15 14.60 9.18
C ASN A 4 -18.87 14.49 8.35
N PHE A 5 -17.96 15.44 8.54
CA PHE A 5 -16.62 15.46 7.93
C PHE A 5 -15.93 14.09 8.04
N THR A 6 -16.13 13.41 9.17
CA THR A 6 -15.69 12.04 9.49
C THR A 6 -16.22 10.97 8.53
N ALA A 7 -17.47 11.06 8.09
CA ALA A 7 -18.04 10.10 7.15
C ALA A 7 -17.45 10.31 5.75
N CYS A 8 -17.25 11.57 5.34
CA CYS A 8 -16.61 11.91 4.07
C CYS A 8 -15.15 11.41 4.02
N THR A 9 -14.38 11.57 5.09
CA THR A 9 -13.00 11.06 5.16
C THR A 9 -12.96 9.53 5.05
N TYR A 10 -13.87 8.80 5.71
CA TYR A 10 -13.95 7.34 5.59
C TYR A 10 -14.32 6.88 4.17
N ILE A 11 -15.25 7.57 3.49
CA ILE A 11 -15.63 7.24 2.11
C ILE A 11 -14.44 7.42 1.15
N VAL A 12 -13.75 8.56 1.23
CA VAL A 12 -12.56 8.84 0.40
C VAL A 12 -11.43 7.85 0.70
N ALA A 13 -11.22 7.51 1.98
CA ALA A 13 -10.24 6.51 2.37
C ALA A 13 -10.59 5.12 1.82
N MET A 14 -11.87 4.71 1.85
CA MET A 14 -12.30 3.42 1.34
C MET A 14 -12.09 3.30 -0.18
N ILE A 15 -12.40 4.37 -0.93
CA ILE A 15 -12.15 4.42 -2.38
C ILE A 15 -10.65 4.31 -2.65
N THR A 16 -9.83 5.05 -1.91
CA THR A 16 -8.37 5.01 -2.08
C THR A 16 -7.79 3.64 -1.72
N ASP A 17 -8.30 3.00 -0.67
CA ASP A 17 -7.90 1.66 -0.24
C ASP A 17 -8.27 0.59 -1.28
N ALA A 18 -9.42 0.72 -1.96
CA ALA A 18 -9.78 -0.15 -3.07
C ALA A 18 -8.78 -0.05 -4.25
N PHE A 19 -8.33 1.16 -4.59
CA PHE A 19 -7.27 1.35 -5.58
C PHE A 19 -5.94 0.74 -5.13
N LEU A 20 -5.55 0.93 -3.85
CA LEU A 20 -4.34 0.35 -3.27
C LEU A 20 -4.39 -1.19 -3.26
N LEU A 21 -5.53 -1.79 -2.97
CA LEU A 21 -5.74 -3.23 -3.04
C LEU A 21 -5.50 -3.77 -4.45
N PHE A 22 -6.04 -3.10 -5.46
CA PHE A 22 -5.80 -3.47 -6.86
C PHE A 22 -4.29 -3.44 -7.16
N PHE A 23 -3.61 -2.33 -6.89
CA PHE A 23 -2.15 -2.23 -7.09
C PHE A 23 -1.35 -3.29 -6.31
N SER A 24 -1.76 -3.61 -5.07
CA SER A 24 -1.13 -4.66 -4.27
C SER A 24 -1.28 -6.04 -4.90
N VAL A 25 -2.42 -6.35 -5.51
CA VAL A 25 -2.64 -7.62 -6.22
C VAL A 25 -1.76 -7.69 -7.48
N PHE A 26 -1.67 -6.62 -8.27
CA PHE A 26 -0.76 -6.57 -9.43
C PHE A 26 0.68 -6.84 -9.02
N HIS A 27 1.11 -6.29 -7.89
CA HIS A 27 2.47 -6.48 -7.39
C HIS A 27 2.75 -7.94 -7.00
N VAL A 28 1.80 -8.60 -6.34
CA VAL A 28 1.92 -10.02 -5.96
C VAL A 28 1.94 -10.92 -7.21
N ILE A 29 1.06 -10.68 -8.18
CA ILE A 29 1.02 -11.44 -9.43
C ILE A 29 2.31 -11.24 -10.22
N ALA A 30 2.82 -10.01 -10.32
CA ALA A 30 4.04 -9.73 -11.05
C ALA A 30 5.27 -10.45 -10.46
N PHE A 31 5.34 -10.58 -9.13
CA PHE A 31 6.38 -11.39 -8.48
C PHE A 31 6.16 -12.89 -8.62
N ASP A 32 4.92 -13.35 -8.70
CA ASP A 32 4.61 -14.76 -8.97
C ASP A 32 4.98 -15.15 -10.41
N GLU A 33 4.72 -14.29 -11.40
CA GLU A 33 5.18 -14.46 -12.79
C GLU A 33 6.72 -14.52 -12.89
N LEU A 34 7.42 -13.68 -12.11
CA LEU A 34 8.89 -13.71 -12.02
C LEU A 34 9.41 -15.02 -11.44
N LYS A 35 8.71 -15.58 -10.44
CA LYS A 35 9.09 -16.85 -9.80
C LYS A 35 8.86 -18.06 -10.71
N ASN A 36 7.84 -18.00 -11.55
CA ASN A 36 7.53 -19.03 -12.53
C ASN A 36 8.29 -18.87 -13.87
N ASP A 37 9.32 -17.99 -13.91
CA ASP A 37 10.20 -17.75 -15.06
C ASP A 37 9.44 -17.40 -16.37
N CYS A 38 8.27 -16.76 -16.23
CA CYS A 38 7.38 -16.51 -17.37
C CYS A 38 7.75 -15.23 -18.16
N LYS A 39 8.61 -14.35 -17.62
CA LYS A 39 9.01 -13.07 -18.23
C LYS A 39 10.40 -12.59 -17.75
N ASN A 40 11.01 -11.71 -18.55
CA ASN A 40 12.28 -11.08 -18.22
C ASN A 40 12.19 -10.16 -16.98
N PRO A 41 13.12 -10.29 -16.01
CA PRO A 41 13.11 -9.49 -14.79
C PRO A 41 13.31 -7.99 -15.01
N ILE A 42 13.97 -7.60 -16.09
CA ILE A 42 14.27 -6.20 -16.44
C ILE A 42 12.99 -5.47 -16.88
N ASP A 43 12.17 -6.09 -17.72
CA ASP A 43 10.93 -5.50 -18.21
C ASP A 43 9.88 -5.40 -17.11
N GLN A 44 9.81 -6.41 -16.23
CA GLN A 44 8.96 -6.38 -15.04
C GLN A 44 9.37 -5.21 -14.12
N CYS A 45 10.66 -5.06 -13.81
CA CYS A 45 11.15 -3.97 -12.96
C CYS A 45 10.84 -2.59 -13.53
N ASN A 46 11.01 -2.40 -14.84
CA ASN A 46 10.70 -1.13 -15.51
C ASN A 46 9.21 -0.78 -15.48
N SER A 47 8.33 -1.78 -15.50
CA SER A 47 6.87 -1.58 -15.39
C SER A 47 6.41 -1.38 -13.92
N LEU A 48 7.01 -2.12 -12.99
CA LEU A 48 6.68 -2.08 -11.55
C LEU A 48 7.17 -0.80 -10.86
N ASN A 49 8.35 -0.33 -11.21
CA ASN A 49 8.99 0.80 -10.56
C ASN A 49 8.19 2.13 -10.61
N PRO A 50 7.60 2.55 -11.76
CA PRO A 50 6.74 3.73 -11.79
C PRO A 50 5.40 3.51 -11.07
N LEU A 51 4.97 2.26 -10.83
CA LEU A 51 3.72 1.94 -10.12
C LEU A 51 3.86 1.96 -8.59
N VAL A 52 5.08 1.79 -8.08
CA VAL A 52 5.36 1.79 -6.63
C VAL A 52 5.33 3.20 -6.03
N ILE A 53 5.70 4.21 -6.83
CA ILE A 53 5.65 5.63 -6.42
C ILE A 53 4.22 6.11 -6.14
N PRO A 54 3.23 5.91 -7.04
CA PRO A 54 1.85 6.30 -6.78
C PRO A 54 1.21 5.50 -5.64
N GLU A 55 1.58 4.23 -5.41
CA GLU A 55 1.12 3.47 -4.22
C GLU A 55 1.50 4.21 -2.92
N TYR A 56 2.79 4.58 -2.77
CA TYR A 56 3.26 5.29 -1.58
C TYR A 56 2.66 6.69 -1.45
N MET A 57 2.48 7.40 -2.56
CA MET A 57 1.87 8.74 -2.55
C MET A 57 0.40 8.68 -2.15
N LEU A 58 -0.37 7.73 -2.68
CA LEU A 58 -1.78 7.54 -2.31
C LEU A 58 -1.92 7.12 -0.84
N HIS A 59 -1.08 6.19 -0.37
CA HIS A 59 -1.14 5.76 1.02
C HIS A 59 -0.76 6.89 2.00
N PHE A 60 0.26 7.68 1.67
CA PHE A 60 0.63 8.87 2.44
C PHE A 60 -0.48 9.92 2.44
N PHE A 61 -1.09 10.17 1.29
CA PHE A 61 -2.21 11.10 1.16
C PHE A 61 -3.42 10.67 2.01
N SER A 62 -3.81 9.39 1.98
CA SER A 62 -4.90 8.88 2.82
C SER A 62 -4.61 9.04 4.31
N ASN A 63 -3.38 8.81 4.74
CA ASN A 63 -3.01 8.95 6.15
C ASN A 63 -3.02 10.42 6.61
N LEU A 64 -2.58 11.35 5.74
CA LEU A 64 -2.71 12.80 6.00
C LEU A 64 -4.19 13.20 6.15
N LEU A 65 -5.07 12.61 5.33
CA LEU A 65 -6.51 12.85 5.38
C LEU A 65 -7.12 12.34 6.70
N PHE A 66 -6.65 11.19 7.22
CA PHE A 66 -7.02 10.69 8.55
C PHE A 66 -6.51 11.56 9.70
N LEU A 67 -5.34 12.19 9.53
CA LEU A 67 -4.78 13.12 10.51
C LEU A 67 -5.63 14.40 10.63
N ILE A 68 -6.08 14.95 9.49
CA ILE A 68 -7.01 16.08 9.46
C ILE A 68 -8.40 15.67 10.00
N GLY A 69 -8.83 14.42 9.74
CA GLY A 69 -10.06 13.83 10.25
C GLY A 69 -10.08 13.50 11.76
N GLY A 70 -8.96 13.67 12.48
CA GLY A 70 -8.87 13.40 13.91
C GLY A 70 -9.08 11.92 14.30
N GLN A 71 -8.91 11.00 13.35
CA GLN A 71 -9.17 9.57 13.54
C GLN A 71 -7.89 8.84 13.98
N TRP A 72 -7.51 9.04 15.25
CA TRP A 72 -6.27 8.54 15.85
C TRP A 72 -6.12 7.01 15.79
N LEU A 73 -7.21 6.25 15.92
CA LEU A 73 -7.21 4.78 15.90
C LEU A 73 -6.87 4.23 14.51
N SER A 74 -7.50 4.77 13.45
CA SER A 74 -7.20 4.45 12.06
C SER A 74 -5.76 4.80 11.70
N LEU A 75 -5.27 5.93 12.21
CA LEU A 75 -3.91 6.39 11.99
C LEU A 75 -2.91 5.46 12.70
N ALA A 76 -3.17 5.07 13.95
CA ALA A 76 -2.31 4.16 14.72
C ALA A 76 -2.16 2.78 14.06
N ILE A 77 -3.20 2.26 13.40
CA ILE A 77 -3.14 0.99 12.67
C ILE A 77 -2.27 1.12 11.40
N ASN A 78 -2.31 2.27 10.70
CA ASN A 78 -1.54 2.52 9.48
C ASN A 78 -0.09 2.99 9.71
N VAL A 79 0.22 3.57 10.88
CA VAL A 79 1.57 4.06 11.22
C VAL A 79 2.66 2.99 11.11
N PRO A 80 2.47 1.73 11.57
CA PRO A 80 3.46 0.66 11.38
C PRO A 80 3.77 0.40 9.90
N LEU A 81 2.75 0.41 9.03
CA LEU A 81 2.93 0.21 7.59
C LEU A 81 3.68 1.39 6.95
N MET A 82 3.33 2.61 7.35
CA MET A 82 3.99 3.82 6.88
C MET A 82 5.44 3.91 7.36
N ALA A 83 5.71 3.63 8.64
CA ALA A 83 7.05 3.59 9.19
C ALA A 83 7.91 2.54 8.48
N TYR A 84 7.31 1.41 8.09
CA TYR A 84 7.96 0.40 7.27
C TYR A 84 8.28 0.92 5.86
N HIS A 85 7.36 1.61 5.19
CA HIS A 85 7.62 2.24 3.89
C HIS A 85 8.71 3.32 3.97
N ILE A 86 8.71 4.15 5.00
CA ILE A 86 9.73 5.20 5.23
C ILE A 86 11.09 4.57 5.54
N THR A 87 11.15 3.55 6.38
CA THR A 87 12.40 2.86 6.72
C THR A 87 12.97 2.14 5.49
N LYS A 88 12.10 1.54 4.67
CA LYS A 88 12.48 0.95 3.38
C LYS A 88 12.93 2.00 2.37
N TYR A 89 12.29 3.18 2.36
CA TYR A 89 12.72 4.33 1.55
C TYR A 89 14.10 4.84 1.99
N ARG A 90 14.38 4.87 3.29
CA ARG A 90 15.63 5.42 3.84
C ARG A 90 16.80 4.45 3.76
N ASN A 91 16.55 3.16 3.93
CA ASN A 91 17.57 2.11 3.88
C ASN A 91 17.84 1.59 2.46
N ARG A 92 17.53 2.38 1.42
CA ARG A 92 17.90 2.07 0.04
C ARG A 92 19.43 2.12 -0.07
N PRO A 93 20.10 1.07 -0.58
CA PRO A 93 21.48 1.24 -1.02
C PRO A 93 21.48 2.26 -2.17
N ALA A 94 22.29 3.31 -2.05
CA ALA A 94 22.29 4.50 -2.90
C ALA A 94 22.81 4.25 -4.34
N MET A 95 22.69 3.05 -4.87
CA MET A 95 23.36 2.65 -6.11
C MET A 95 22.51 1.69 -6.95
N SER A 96 21.52 2.23 -7.66
CA SER A 96 21.33 2.03 -9.11
C SER A 96 20.06 2.77 -9.61
N GLY A 97 20.26 3.86 -10.35
CA GLY A 97 19.25 4.46 -11.24
C GLY A 97 17.94 4.98 -10.62
N PHE A 98 17.06 5.47 -11.49
CA PHE A 98 15.70 5.90 -11.17
C PHE A 98 14.86 4.64 -10.85
N GLY A 99 14.96 4.07 -9.66
CA GLY A 99 14.05 3.00 -9.24
C GLY A 99 14.27 2.33 -7.88
N LEU A 100 13.22 1.73 -7.31
CA LEU A 100 13.27 1.02 -6.02
C LEU A 100 13.78 -0.43 -6.15
N TYR A 101 13.69 -1.00 -7.34
CA TYR A 101 13.90 -2.40 -7.61
C TYR A 101 15.01 -2.57 -8.64
N ASP A 102 16.18 -3.07 -8.21
CA ASP A 102 17.30 -3.37 -9.10
C ASP A 102 17.11 -4.77 -9.72
N PRO A 103 17.08 -4.91 -11.05
CA PRO A 103 16.87 -6.19 -11.74
C PRO A 103 17.93 -7.24 -11.39
N THR A 104 19.17 -6.84 -11.06
CA THR A 104 20.23 -7.77 -10.64
C THR A 104 20.00 -8.32 -9.23
N SER A 105 19.28 -7.57 -8.39
CA SER A 105 19.00 -7.96 -7.00
C SER A 105 17.74 -8.83 -6.84
N ILE A 106 16.82 -8.77 -7.80
CA ILE A 106 15.55 -9.51 -7.81
C ILE A 106 15.71 -10.95 -8.30
N MET A 107 16.74 -11.23 -9.12
CA MET A 107 17.07 -12.59 -9.56
C MET A 107 17.56 -13.50 -8.42
N ASN A 108 17.92 -12.95 -7.26
CA ASN A 108 18.30 -13.78 -6.12
C ASN A 108 17.04 -14.36 -5.45
N ALA A 109 16.92 -15.70 -5.46
CA ALA A 109 15.74 -16.43 -4.96
C ALA A 109 15.36 -16.08 -3.51
N ASP A 110 16.35 -15.83 -2.65
CA ASP A 110 16.12 -15.44 -1.25
C ASP A 110 15.48 -14.04 -1.14
N LYS A 111 15.92 -13.09 -1.98
CA LYS A 111 15.34 -11.74 -2.02
C LYS A 111 13.96 -11.77 -2.66
N LEU A 112 13.75 -12.57 -3.71
CA LEU A 112 12.45 -12.72 -4.36
C LEU A 112 11.39 -13.27 -3.39
N ASN A 113 11.69 -14.33 -2.66
CA ASN A 113 10.78 -14.87 -1.63
C ASN A 113 10.49 -13.84 -0.52
N LYS A 114 11.48 -13.02 -0.15
CA LYS A 114 11.29 -11.93 0.81
C LYS A 114 10.31 -10.88 0.27
N TYR A 115 10.49 -10.41 -0.97
CA TYR A 115 9.60 -9.42 -1.59
C TYR A 115 8.20 -9.96 -1.83
N GLN A 116 8.07 -11.23 -2.22
CA GLN A 116 6.78 -11.90 -2.36
C GLN A 116 6.06 -11.91 -1.00
N ARG A 117 6.74 -12.34 0.08
CA ARG A 117 6.17 -12.31 1.44
C ARG A 117 5.76 -10.91 1.88
N GLU A 118 6.55 -9.89 1.57
CA GLU A 118 6.19 -8.49 1.84
C GLU A 118 4.92 -8.07 1.08
N GLY A 119 4.76 -8.47 -0.19
CA GLY A 119 3.55 -8.22 -0.97
C GLY A 119 2.30 -8.88 -0.37
N TRP A 120 2.42 -10.13 0.08
CA TRP A 120 1.33 -10.85 0.76
C TRP A 120 0.95 -10.22 2.11
N ILE A 121 1.93 -9.78 2.90
CA ILE A 121 1.67 -9.08 4.18
C ILE A 121 0.96 -7.74 3.92
N LYS A 122 1.40 -6.97 2.92
CA LYS A 122 0.73 -5.73 2.51
C LYS A 122 -0.71 -5.99 2.07
N LEU A 123 -0.93 -7.01 1.24
CA LEU A 123 -2.26 -7.38 0.78
C LEU A 123 -3.21 -7.72 1.95
N ALA A 124 -2.75 -8.55 2.88
CA ALA A 124 -3.53 -8.91 4.07
C ALA A 124 -3.84 -7.68 4.94
N PHE A 125 -2.89 -6.76 5.07
CA PHE A 125 -3.07 -5.53 5.83
C PHE A 125 -4.09 -4.58 5.19
N TYR A 126 -4.00 -4.35 3.88
CA TYR A 126 -4.99 -3.53 3.16
C TYR A 126 -6.38 -4.17 3.22
N LEU A 127 -6.49 -5.50 3.07
CA LEU A 127 -7.76 -6.19 3.18
C LEU A 127 -8.40 -6.03 4.58
N PHE A 128 -7.60 -6.12 5.64
CA PHE A 128 -8.09 -5.91 7.00
C PHE A 128 -8.49 -4.44 7.24
N SER A 129 -7.71 -3.50 6.69
CA SER A 129 -7.99 -2.06 6.77
C SER A 129 -9.27 -1.69 6.02
N PHE A 130 -9.56 -2.33 4.89
CA PHE A 130 -10.81 -2.17 4.14
C PHE A 130 -12.05 -2.43 4.99
N PHE A 131 -12.10 -3.59 5.67
CA PHE A 131 -13.22 -3.93 6.56
C PHE A 131 -13.32 -2.97 7.74
N TYR A 132 -12.18 -2.51 8.26
CA TYR A 132 -12.15 -1.51 9.32
C TYR A 132 -12.72 -0.16 8.87
N TYR A 133 -12.37 0.33 7.68
CA TYR A 133 -12.91 1.57 7.12
C TYR A 133 -14.42 1.47 6.84
N LEU A 134 -14.89 0.30 6.38
CA LEU A 134 -16.32 0.02 6.21
C LEU A 134 -17.05 0.11 7.56
N TYR A 135 -16.51 -0.50 8.61
CA TYR A 135 -17.06 -0.39 9.97
C TYR A 135 -17.05 1.06 10.49
N GLY A 136 -15.95 1.79 10.29
CA GLY A 136 -15.81 3.20 10.67
C GLY A 136 -16.82 4.10 9.97
N MET A 137 -17.08 3.87 8.68
CA MET A 137 -18.11 4.55 7.90
C MET A 137 -19.51 4.29 8.47
N ILE A 138 -19.88 3.02 8.68
CA ILE A 138 -21.20 2.66 9.23
C ILE A 138 -21.41 3.28 10.60
N ARG A 139 -20.41 3.22 11.49
CA ARG A 139 -20.50 3.82 12.82
C ARG A 139 -20.66 5.34 12.77
N ALA A 140 -19.95 6.01 11.86
CA ALA A 140 -20.06 7.45 11.67
C ALA A 140 -21.44 7.86 11.14
N LEU A 141 -22.07 7.04 10.30
CA LEU A 141 -23.43 7.25 9.78
C LEU A 141 -24.53 6.93 10.80
N ILE A 142 -24.36 5.90 11.63
CA ILE A 142 -25.36 5.49 12.64
C ILE A 142 -25.29 6.38 13.89
N GLY A 143 -24.09 6.86 14.26
CA GLY A 143 -23.88 7.73 15.43
C GLY A 143 -24.41 9.16 15.28
N ASP A 144 -25.02 9.50 14.13
CA ASP A 144 -25.70 10.77 13.87
C ASP A 144 -27.19 10.78 14.30
N HIS A 145 -27.63 9.77 15.07
CA HIS A 145 -28.95 9.69 15.71
C HIS A 145 -28.90 9.92 17.22
#